data_AF-A0A7K2QEQ5-F1
#
_entry.id   AF-A0A7K2QEQ5-F1
#
_cell.length_a   1.000
_cell.length_b   1.000
_cell.length_c   1.000
_cell.angle_alpha   90.00
_cell.angle_beta   90.00
_cell.angle_gamma   90.00
#
_symmetry.space_group_name_H-M   'P 1'
#
loop_
_entity.id
_entity.type
_entity.pdbx_description
1 polymer ?
#
loop_
_entity_poly.entity_id
_entity_poly.type
_entity_poly.pdbx_seq_one_letter_code
_entity_poly.pdbx_strand_id
1 'polypeptide(L)'
;MNDQAAAGAQGSRPGRRWVGLRRTLTTAGLGAAALVMALPAVAVADVIPALPQNADGLEQTFSPAFDYDGDGCYATAAISSGGVLNPGLKPGGAVNGHCRDLAQLQNSNT
;
A
#
# COMPACT_ATOMS: atom_id res chain seq x y z
N MET A 1 31.13 26.78 -74.86
CA MET A 1 31.89 26.08 -73.82
C MET A 1 31.78 26.91 -72.55
N ASN A 2 31.16 26.54 -71.44
CA ASN A 2 30.64 25.28 -70.88
C ASN A 2 29.45 25.67 -69.98
N ASP A 3 28.25 25.17 -70.24
CA ASP A 3 27.63 23.96 -69.69
C ASP A 3 26.96 24.13 -68.32
N GLN A 4 25.66 23.85 -68.34
CA GLN A 4 24.77 23.84 -67.20
C GLN A 4 24.96 22.60 -66.34
N ALA A 5 24.81 22.73 -65.02
CA ALA A 5 24.46 21.61 -64.16
C ALA A 5 23.56 22.11 -63.01
N ALA A 6 22.30 21.70 -63.08
CA ALA A 6 21.31 21.84 -62.02
C ALA A 6 21.65 20.94 -60.82
N ALA A 7 21.37 21.40 -59.59
CA ALA A 7 21.14 20.50 -58.46
C ALA A 7 20.39 21.20 -57.31
N GLY A 8 19.07 20.98 -57.28
CA GLY A 8 18.27 20.61 -56.10
C GLY A 8 18.33 21.49 -54.85
N ALA A 9 17.32 22.36 -54.70
CA ALA A 9 16.88 22.82 -53.39
C ALA A 9 16.30 21.65 -52.58
N GLN A 10 17.05 21.15 -51.59
CA GLN A 10 16.55 20.18 -50.62
C GLN A 10 16.04 20.91 -49.38
N GLY A 11 14.74 21.15 -49.34
CA GLY A 11 14.06 21.65 -48.16
C GLY A 11 14.07 20.61 -47.04
N SER A 12 14.78 20.91 -45.95
CA SER A 12 14.69 20.17 -44.69
C SER A 12 13.25 20.21 -44.18
N ARG A 13 12.57 19.05 -44.13
CA ARG A 13 11.25 18.90 -43.50
C ARG A 13 11.41 18.54 -42.02
N PRO A 14 11.15 19.45 -41.06
CA PRO A 14 11.23 19.13 -39.63
C PRO A 14 9.85 18.65 -39.16
N GLY A 15 9.47 17.42 -39.47
CA GLY A 15 8.06 17.00 -39.26
C GLY A 15 7.81 15.65 -38.60
N ARG A 16 8.81 14.75 -38.49
CA ARG A 16 8.52 13.33 -38.16
C ARG A 16 8.96 12.87 -36.78
N ARG A 17 9.94 13.53 -36.16
CA ARG A 17 10.50 13.10 -34.85
C ARG A 17 9.61 13.45 -33.66
N TRP A 18 8.80 14.51 -33.76
CA TRP A 18 8.00 15.01 -32.62
C TRP A 18 6.69 14.25 -32.39
N VAL A 19 6.08 13.71 -33.46
CA VAL A 19 4.83 12.94 -33.38
C VAL A 19 5.05 11.55 -32.80
N GLY A 20 6.19 10.92 -33.11
CA GLY A 20 6.58 9.61 -32.58
C GLY A 20 6.78 9.65 -31.06
N LEU A 21 7.56 10.61 -30.56
CA LEU A 21 7.87 10.73 -29.14
C LEU A 21 6.61 11.01 -28.29
N ARG A 22 5.68 11.82 -28.80
CA ARG A 22 4.39 12.11 -28.14
C ARG A 22 3.48 10.88 -28.06
N ARG A 23 3.45 10.04 -29.09
CA ARG A 23 2.66 8.79 -29.09
C ARG A 23 3.22 7.74 -28.13
N THR A 24 4.53 7.58 -28.06
CA THR A 24 5.17 6.62 -27.14
C THR A 24 4.98 7.01 -25.66
N LEU A 25 5.01 8.31 -25.36
CA LEU A 25 4.74 8.81 -24.00
C LEU A 25 3.29 8.57 -23.57
N THR A 26 2.32 8.70 -24.47
CA THR A 26 0.90 8.42 -24.16
C THR A 26 0.61 6.93 -23.95
N THR A 27 1.20 6.03 -24.75
CA THR A 27 0.99 4.59 -24.59
C THR A 27 1.70 4.05 -23.35
N ALA A 28 2.90 4.54 -23.05
CA ALA A 28 3.61 4.21 -21.81
C ALA A 28 2.85 4.71 -20.57
N GLY A 29 2.31 5.93 -20.61
CA GLY A 29 1.51 6.50 -19.52
C GLY A 29 0.23 5.71 -19.24
N LEU A 30 -0.51 5.33 -20.29
CA LEU A 30 -1.73 4.51 -20.15
C LEU A 30 -1.41 3.09 -19.65
N GLY A 31 -0.34 2.47 -20.15
CA GLY A 31 0.10 1.16 -19.67
C GLY A 31 0.50 1.17 -18.20
N ALA A 32 1.24 2.19 -17.75
CA ALA A 32 1.60 2.35 -16.34
C ALA A 32 0.37 2.56 -15.44
N ALA A 33 -0.58 3.40 -15.86
CA ALA A 33 -1.82 3.62 -15.11
C ALA A 33 -2.67 2.35 -14.99
N ALA A 34 -2.80 1.58 -16.07
CA ALA A 34 -3.52 0.30 -16.06
C ALA A 34 -2.86 -0.72 -15.12
N LEU A 35 -1.53 -0.76 -15.07
CA LEU A 35 -0.80 -1.65 -14.17
C LEU A 35 -1.01 -1.27 -12.70
N VAL A 36 -0.98 0.02 -12.35
CA VAL A 36 -1.20 0.49 -10.97
C VAL A 36 -2.61 0.15 -10.48
N MET A 37 -3.61 0.29 -11.33
CA MET A 37 -5.00 -0.05 -11.01
C MET A 37 -5.24 -1.55 -10.83
N ALA A 38 -4.34 -2.40 -11.33
CA ALA A 38 -4.41 -3.86 -11.19
C ALA A 38 -3.73 -4.38 -9.91
N LEU A 39 -3.00 -3.53 -9.17
CA LEU A 39 -2.35 -3.93 -7.92
C LEU A 39 -3.37 -3.91 -6.76
N PRO A 40 -3.46 -4.97 -5.94
CA PRO A 40 -4.28 -4.94 -4.74
C PRO A 40 -3.73 -3.92 -3.74
N ALA A 41 -4.60 -3.12 -3.14
CA ALA A 41 -4.24 -2.27 -2.01
C ALA A 41 -3.94 -3.16 -0.80
N VAL A 42 -2.77 -2.98 -0.18
CA VAL A 42 -2.42 -3.64 1.08
C VAL A 42 -3.00 -2.85 2.24
N ALA A 43 -3.77 -3.53 3.09
CA ALA A 43 -4.21 -2.95 4.36
C ALA A 43 -3.22 -3.42 5.44
N VAL A 44 -2.66 -2.51 6.22
CA VAL A 44 -1.76 -2.85 7.34
C VAL A 44 -2.47 -2.51 8.63
N ALA A 45 -2.52 -3.44 9.60
CA ALA A 45 -3.08 -3.13 10.90
C ALA A 45 -2.07 -2.30 11.67
N ASP A 46 -2.53 -1.18 12.21
CA ASP A 46 -1.72 -0.36 13.11
C ASP A 46 -1.43 -1.12 14.41
N VAL A 47 -0.25 -0.88 14.95
CA VAL A 47 0.18 -1.40 16.24
C VAL A 47 0.54 -0.21 17.11
N ILE A 48 -0.29 0.04 18.12
CA ILE A 48 -0.09 1.12 19.08
C ILE A 48 0.42 0.57 20.42
N PRO A 49 1.10 1.39 21.23
CA PRO A 49 1.51 0.96 22.57
C PRO A 49 0.30 0.55 23.43
N ALA A 50 0.39 -0.63 24.04
CA ALA A 50 -0.61 -1.11 24.98
C ALA A 50 -0.66 -0.25 26.25
N LEU A 51 -1.82 -0.22 26.91
CA LEU A 51 -1.92 0.39 28.23
C LEU A 51 -1.03 -0.35 29.24
N PRO A 52 -0.44 0.36 30.22
CA PRO A 52 0.23 -0.30 31.34
C PRO A 52 -0.72 -1.24 32.07
N GLN A 53 -0.19 -2.34 32.61
CA GLN A 53 -0.97 -3.24 33.44
C GLN A 53 -1.53 -2.46 34.65
N ASN A 54 -2.85 -2.49 34.81
CA ASN A 54 -3.54 -1.86 35.94
C ASN A 54 -4.66 -2.72 36.53
N ALA A 55 -4.83 -3.96 36.08
CA ALA A 55 -5.85 -4.86 36.63
C ALA A 55 -5.43 -5.34 38.03
N ASP A 56 -6.37 -5.39 38.97
CA ASP A 56 -6.07 -5.79 40.33
C ASP A 56 -5.88 -7.30 40.47
N GLY A 57 -5.62 -7.76 41.71
CA GLY A 57 -5.35 -9.18 41.95
C GLY A 57 -6.54 -10.09 41.64
N LEU A 58 -7.78 -9.64 41.85
CA LEU A 58 -8.97 -10.44 41.54
C LEU A 58 -9.18 -10.49 40.03
N GLU A 59 -9.09 -9.35 39.36
CA GLU A 59 -9.21 -9.26 37.90
C GLU A 59 -8.17 -10.16 37.22
N GLN A 60 -6.89 -10.04 37.60
CA GLN A 60 -5.82 -10.87 37.04
C GLN A 60 -6.01 -12.37 37.33
N THR A 61 -6.45 -12.72 38.54
CA THR A 61 -6.64 -14.13 38.93
C THR A 61 -7.72 -14.82 38.09
N PHE A 62 -8.75 -14.06 37.69
CA PHE A 62 -9.89 -14.59 36.95
C PHE A 62 -9.93 -14.13 35.48
N SER A 63 -8.86 -13.50 34.98
CA SER A 63 -8.72 -13.15 33.56
C SER A 63 -8.73 -14.42 32.70
N PRO A 64 -9.50 -14.46 31.59
CA PRO A 64 -9.51 -15.60 30.71
C PRO A 64 -8.22 -15.71 29.89
N ALA A 65 -7.81 -16.94 29.58
CA ALA A 65 -6.83 -17.18 28.53
C ALA A 65 -7.53 -17.16 27.16
N PHE A 66 -6.92 -16.50 26.18
CA PHE A 66 -7.40 -16.46 24.81
C PHE A 66 -6.70 -17.57 24.01
N ASP A 67 -7.49 -18.47 23.43
CA ASP A 67 -7.02 -19.44 22.45
C ASP A 67 -7.33 -18.93 21.04
N TYR A 68 -6.33 -18.91 20.17
CA TYR A 68 -6.46 -18.39 18.81
C TYR A 68 -6.31 -19.54 17.81
N ASP A 69 -7.43 -20.03 17.31
CA ASP A 69 -7.56 -21.18 16.39
C ASP A 69 -6.91 -21.03 15.00
N GLY A 70 -6.64 -19.81 14.55
CA GLY A 70 -5.94 -19.55 13.28
C GLY A 70 -6.70 -18.64 12.33
N ASP A 71 -8.01 -18.58 12.44
CA ASP A 71 -8.87 -17.95 11.43
C ASP A 71 -9.32 -16.52 11.81
N GLY A 72 -8.95 -16.04 13.00
CA GLY A 72 -9.15 -14.66 13.44
C GLY A 72 -7.86 -13.83 13.60
N CYS A 73 -8.04 -12.54 13.86
CA CYS A 73 -6.98 -11.62 14.29
C CYS A 73 -6.55 -11.90 15.74
N TYR A 74 -5.33 -11.51 16.10
CA TYR A 74 -4.97 -11.40 17.52
C TYR A 74 -5.65 -10.19 18.15
N ALA A 75 -5.95 -10.26 19.45
CA ALA A 75 -6.29 -9.06 20.20
C ALA A 75 -5.09 -8.09 20.16
N THR A 76 -5.36 -6.79 20.08
CA THR A 76 -4.34 -5.73 20.11
C THR A 76 -4.90 -4.52 20.83
N ALA A 77 -4.01 -3.64 21.30
CA ALA A 77 -4.38 -2.41 22.00
C ALA A 77 -5.31 -1.55 21.14
N ALA A 78 -6.46 -1.22 21.70
CA ALA A 78 -7.45 -0.35 21.06
C ALA A 78 -7.16 1.14 21.28
N ILE A 79 -6.49 1.48 22.40
CA ILE A 79 -6.13 2.85 22.77
C ILE A 79 -4.77 2.87 23.48
N SER A 80 -3.97 3.92 23.25
CA SER A 80 -2.72 4.15 23.98
C SER A 80 -2.93 5.02 25.22
N SER A 81 -1.93 5.11 26.09
CA SER A 81 -1.97 6.01 27.26
C SER A 81 -2.11 7.49 26.89
N GLY A 82 -1.72 7.87 25.66
CA GLY A 82 -1.90 9.21 25.11
C GLY A 82 -3.25 9.45 24.43
N GLY A 83 -4.16 8.46 24.44
CA GLY A 83 -5.48 8.56 23.81
C GLY A 83 -5.50 8.32 22.30
N VAL A 84 -4.42 7.81 21.71
CA VAL A 84 -4.39 7.43 20.29
C VAL A 84 -5.20 6.15 20.13
N LEU A 85 -6.21 6.18 19.26
CA LEU A 85 -7.05 5.02 18.95
C LEU A 85 -6.43 4.20 17.82
N ASN A 86 -6.50 2.88 17.94
CA ASN A 86 -6.18 1.97 16.85
C ASN A 86 -7.31 2.05 15.81
N PRO A 87 -7.03 2.45 14.55
CA PRO A 87 -8.07 2.59 13.52
C PRO A 87 -8.65 1.24 13.07
N GLY A 88 -8.02 0.13 13.44
CA GLY A 88 -8.39 -1.20 12.99
C GLY A 88 -8.21 -1.40 11.48
N LEU A 89 -8.77 -2.49 10.97
CA LEU A 89 -8.80 -2.80 9.55
C LEU A 89 -10.21 -2.63 9.00
N LYS A 90 -10.31 -2.13 7.76
CA LYS A 90 -11.56 -2.19 7.02
C LYS A 90 -11.90 -3.65 6.71
N PRO A 91 -13.16 -4.10 6.87
CA PRO A 91 -13.56 -5.44 6.49
C PRO A 91 -13.31 -5.71 4.99
N GLY A 92 -12.60 -6.81 4.70
CA GLY A 92 -12.25 -7.23 3.34
C GLY A 92 -11.01 -8.13 3.34
N GLY A 93 -10.66 -8.69 2.17
CA GLY A 93 -9.47 -9.55 2.04
C GLY A 93 -9.61 -10.90 2.77
N ALA A 94 -8.48 -11.44 3.23
CA ALA A 94 -8.44 -12.66 4.03
C ALA A 94 -8.90 -12.39 5.48
N VAL A 95 -9.56 -13.36 6.11
CA VAL A 95 -10.18 -13.20 7.44
C VAL A 95 -9.18 -12.78 8.52
N ASN A 96 -7.96 -13.29 8.46
CA ASN A 96 -6.86 -12.99 9.37
C ASN A 96 -5.73 -12.17 8.69
N GLY A 97 -6.03 -11.57 7.54
CA GLY A 97 -5.04 -10.83 6.75
C GLY A 97 -4.54 -9.60 7.50
N HIS A 98 -3.22 -9.50 7.68
CA HIS A 98 -2.55 -8.32 8.23
C HIS A 98 -2.95 -7.96 9.69
N CYS A 99 -3.51 -8.89 10.46
CA CYS A 99 -3.91 -8.68 11.86
C CYS A 99 -3.52 -9.83 12.79
N ARG A 100 -2.66 -10.73 12.34
CA ARG A 100 -2.23 -11.93 13.08
C ARG A 100 -0.70 -12.03 13.15
N ASP A 101 0.00 -10.91 13.17
CA ASP A 101 1.45 -10.88 13.36
C ASP A 101 1.82 -10.84 14.85
N LEU A 102 3.04 -11.24 15.18
CA LEU A 102 3.51 -11.29 16.57
C LEU A 102 3.43 -9.93 17.28
N ALA A 103 3.56 -8.83 16.54
CA ALA A 103 3.48 -7.48 17.08
C ALA A 103 2.08 -7.15 17.63
N GLN A 104 1.00 -7.63 17.00
CA GLN A 104 -0.35 -7.45 17.52
C GLN A 104 -0.52 -8.24 18.83
N LEU A 105 -0.04 -9.49 18.87
CA LEU A 105 -0.11 -10.34 20.06
C LEU A 105 0.64 -9.75 21.26
N GLN A 106 1.85 -9.23 21.02
CA GLN A 106 2.70 -8.64 22.06
C GLN A 106 2.18 -7.29 22.57
N ASN A 107 1.36 -6.59 21.78
CA ASN A 107 0.73 -5.32 22.16
C ASN A 107 -0.76 -5.50 22.42
N SER A 108 -1.16 -6.62 23.02
CA SER A 108 -2.52 -6.85 23.53
C SER A 108 -2.65 -6.34 24.97
N ASN A 109 -3.87 -5.99 25.39
CA ASN A 109 -4.21 -5.69 26.78
C ASN A 109 -4.97 -6.87 27.41
N THR A 110 -4.41 -8.07 27.28
CA THR A 110 -4.97 -9.32 27.81
C THR A 110 -4.02 -9.95 28.81
#